data_AF-A0A4Q3S117-F1
#
_entry.id   AF-A0A4Q3S117-F1
#
_cell.length_a   1.000
_cell.length_b   1.000
_cell.length_c   1.000
_cell.angle_alpha   90.00
_cell.angle_beta   90.00
_cell.angle_gamma   90.00
#
_symmetry.space_group_name_H-M   'P 1'
#
loop_
_entity.id
_entity.type
_entity.pdbx_description
1 polymer ?
#
loop_
_entity_poly.entity_id
_entity_poly.type
_entity_poly.pdbx_seq_one_letter_code
_entity_poly.pdbx_strand_id
1 'polypeptide(L)'
;MVGIFRQKNPGNNLLLLVYGLVLKFGILLRPLPPLRQEEDHYLYNLILRLLDPLHLPAFFYGIVAFLLIFVQTMLINRICTDQKMLPKPNYLPGMAYLLLSSLFIEWNHFSAPLIINTFLILMFYRMINLYNT
;
A
#
# COMPACT_ATOMS: atom_id res chain seq x y z
N MET A 1 -5.50 10.71 20.14
CA MET A 1 -4.63 9.74 19.42
C MET A 1 -4.04 10.27 18.12
N VAL A 2 -4.73 11.17 17.38
CA VAL A 2 -4.18 11.83 16.17
C VAL A 2 -2.91 12.65 16.44
N GLY A 3 -2.74 13.15 17.68
CA GLY A 3 -1.56 13.92 18.09
C GLY A 3 -0.24 13.15 18.05
N ILE A 4 -0.27 11.82 18.22
CA ILE A 4 0.95 10.99 18.22
C ILE A 4 1.51 10.94 16.79
N PHE A 5 0.66 10.72 15.78
CA PHE A 5 1.03 10.77 14.36
C PHE A 5 1.43 12.16 13.85
N ARG A 6 1.20 13.22 14.65
CA ARG A 6 1.59 14.60 14.36
C ARG A 6 3.02 14.95 14.78
N GLN A 7 3.78 13.98 15.30
CA GLN A 7 5.19 14.12 15.61
C GLN A 7 6.02 13.27 14.64
N LYS A 8 7.16 13.77 14.19
CA LYS A 8 8.10 13.01 13.36
C LYS A 8 8.97 12.11 14.25
N ASN A 9 8.36 11.10 14.86
CA ASN A 9 9.07 10.10 15.65
C ASN A 9 9.20 8.80 14.81
N PRO A 10 10.40 8.19 14.68
CA PRO A 10 10.55 6.89 14.03
C PRO A 10 9.64 5.80 14.63
N GLY A 11 9.27 5.90 15.91
CA GLY A 11 8.25 5.03 16.53
C GLY A 11 6.87 5.10 15.87
N ASN A 12 6.56 6.18 15.14
CA ASN A 12 5.30 6.29 14.41
C ASN A 12 5.23 5.40 13.17
N ASN A 13 6.37 4.96 12.61
CA ASN A 13 6.36 3.92 11.58
C ASN A 13 5.84 2.60 12.15
N LEU A 14 6.25 2.26 13.38
CA LEU A 14 5.74 1.07 14.08
C LEU A 14 4.26 1.22 14.40
N LEU A 15 3.82 2.38 14.87
CA LEU A 15 2.39 2.63 15.08
C LEU A 15 1.58 2.55 13.78
N LEU A 16 2.09 3.02 12.65
CA LEU A 16 1.45 2.86 11.34
C LEU A 16 1.35 1.39 10.92
N LEU A 17 2.39 0.60 11.21
CA LEU A 17 2.39 -0.84 10.94
C LEU A 17 1.33 -1.54 11.79
N VAL A 18 1.31 -1.29 13.10
CA VAL A 18 0.29 -1.83 14.01
C VAL A 18 -1.11 -1.39 13.57
N TYR A 19 -1.28 -0.12 13.20
CA TYR A 19 -2.54 0.40 12.70
C TYR A 19 -3.00 -0.31 11.41
N GLY A 20 -2.10 -0.50 10.45
CA GLY A 20 -2.36 -1.25 9.23
C GLY A 20 -2.74 -2.70 9.51
N LEU A 21 -2.01 -3.38 10.42
CA LEU A 21 -2.32 -4.74 10.84
C LEU A 21 -3.71 -4.85 11.43
N VAL A 22 -4.09 -3.94 12.34
CA VAL A 22 -5.41 -3.92 12.97
C VAL A 22 -6.51 -3.70 11.92
N LEU A 23 -6.34 -2.73 11.02
CA LEU A 23 -7.34 -2.46 9.98
C LEU A 23 -7.50 -3.61 8.99
N LYS A 24 -6.39 -4.24 8.60
CA LYS A 24 -6.40 -5.31 7.58
C LYS A 24 -6.48 -6.70 8.18
N PHE A 25 -6.61 -6.82 9.51
CA PHE A 25 -6.72 -8.11 10.20
C PHE A 25 -7.91 -8.93 9.71
N GLY A 26 -9.06 -8.29 9.47
CA GLY A 26 -10.25 -8.97 8.95
C GLY A 26 -10.04 -9.60 7.57
N ILE A 27 -9.22 -8.98 6.72
CA ILE A 27 -8.88 -9.49 5.38
C ILE A 27 -7.81 -10.58 5.47
N LEU A 28 -6.85 -10.47 6.40
CA LEU A 28 -5.86 -11.52 6.66
C LEU A 28 -6.50 -12.83 7.17
N LEU A 29 -7.58 -12.73 7.95
CA LEU A 29 -8.33 -13.89 8.46
C LEU A 29 -9.22 -14.56 7.40
N ARG A 30 -9.59 -13.84 6.33
CA ARG A 30 -10.36 -14.38 5.21
C ARG A 30 -9.49 -14.34 3.95
N PRO A 31 -8.59 -15.31 3.77
CA PRO A 31 -7.74 -15.35 2.59
C PRO A 31 -8.60 -15.64 1.34
N LEU A 32 -8.86 -14.60 0.54
CA LEU A 32 -9.50 -14.76 -0.76
C LEU A 32 -8.43 -15.06 -1.83
N PRO A 33 -8.77 -15.87 -2.86
CA PRO A 33 -7.90 -16.02 -4.03
C PRO A 33 -7.66 -14.66 -4.71
N PRO A 34 -6.59 -14.54 -5.53
CA PRO A 34 -6.32 -13.31 -6.27
C PRO A 34 -7.57 -12.91 -7.07
N LEU A 35 -7.94 -11.63 -6.96
CA LEU A 35 -9.11 -11.13 -7.65
C LEU A 35 -8.79 -11.14 -9.15
N ARG A 36 -9.53 -11.94 -9.92
CA ARG A 36 -9.50 -11.94 -11.39
C ARG A 36 -10.76 -11.21 -11.86
N GLN A 37 -10.60 -9.99 -12.33
CA GLN A 37 -11.67 -9.23 -12.99
C GLN A 37 -11.57 -9.44 -14.51
N GLU A 38 -12.69 -9.42 -15.22
CA GLU A 38 -12.73 -9.63 -16.68
C GLU A 38 -11.94 -8.54 -17.44
N GLU A 39 -11.75 -7.39 -16.81
CA GLU A 39 -10.94 -6.27 -17.32
C GLU A 39 -9.44 -6.40 -17.02
N ASP A 40 -8.98 -7.52 -16.48
CA ASP A 40 -7.57 -7.69 -16.15
C ASP A 40 -6.70 -7.77 -17.42
N HIS A 41 -5.81 -6.77 -17.54
CA HIS A 41 -4.98 -6.59 -18.72
C HIS A 41 -3.75 -7.51 -18.73
N TYR A 42 -3.07 -7.57 -19.87
CA TYR A 42 -1.95 -8.47 -20.19
C TYR A 42 -0.91 -8.65 -19.07
N LEU A 43 -0.46 -7.56 -18.43
CA LEU A 43 0.59 -7.61 -17.41
C LEU A 43 0.18 -8.38 -16.16
N TYR A 44 -1.05 -8.20 -15.69
CA TYR A 44 -1.53 -8.91 -14.51
C TYR A 44 -1.71 -10.41 -14.81
N ASN A 45 -2.23 -10.73 -15.99
CA ASN A 45 -2.34 -12.11 -16.45
C ASN A 45 -0.97 -12.80 -16.60
N LEU A 46 0.06 -12.07 -17.03
CA LEU A 46 1.43 -12.58 -17.12
C LEU A 46 2.01 -12.88 -15.74
N ILE A 47 1.79 -11.99 -14.76
CA ILE A 47 2.19 -12.22 -13.36
C ILE A 47 1.47 -13.45 -12.80
N LEU A 48 0.16 -13.55 -13.00
CA LEU A 48 -0.60 -14.70 -12.53
C LEU A 48 -0.11 -16.01 -13.16
N ARG A 49 0.19 -16.04 -14.46
CA ARG A 49 0.75 -17.23 -15.13
C ARG A 49 2.12 -17.64 -14.60
N LEU A 50 2.94 -16.68 -14.17
CA LEU A 50 4.23 -16.95 -13.52
C LEU A 50 4.05 -17.52 -12.10
N LEU A 51 2.98 -17.11 -11.41
CA LEU A 51 2.67 -17.53 -10.03
C LEU A 51 1.83 -18.83 -9.98
N ASP A 52 1.03 -19.11 -11.00
CA ASP A 52 0.19 -20.31 -11.14
C ASP A 52 0.98 -21.63 -10.92
N PRO A 53 2.18 -21.87 -11.49
CA PRO A 53 2.91 -23.12 -11.27
C PRO A 53 3.40 -23.29 -9.82
N LEU A 54 3.47 -22.21 -9.05
CA LEU A 54 4.02 -22.19 -7.69
C LEU A 54 3.01 -22.67 -6.63
N HIS A 55 1.73 -22.87 -6.99
CA HIS A 55 0.65 -23.36 -6.12
C HIS A 55 0.62 -22.72 -4.73
N LEU A 56 0.79 -21.40 -4.69
CA LEU A 56 0.88 -20.65 -3.43
C LEU A 56 -0.45 -20.64 -2.67
N PRO A 57 -0.44 -20.75 -1.33
CA PRO A 57 -1.64 -20.68 -0.52
C PRO A 57 -2.26 -19.28 -0.58
N ALA A 58 -3.60 -19.20 -0.47
CA ALA A 58 -4.33 -17.92 -0.54
C ALA A 58 -3.86 -16.87 0.49
N PHE A 59 -3.36 -17.31 1.65
CA PHE A 59 -2.77 -16.44 2.67
C PHE A 59 -1.53 -15.69 2.19
N PHE A 60 -0.72 -16.29 1.29
CA PHE A 60 0.47 -15.65 0.74
C PHE A 60 0.10 -14.37 -0.05
N TYR A 61 -0.95 -14.43 -0.86
CA TYR A 61 -1.45 -13.28 -1.61
C TYR A 61 -1.93 -12.16 -0.68
N GLY A 62 -2.54 -12.51 0.45
CA GLY A 62 -2.94 -11.54 1.48
C GLY A 62 -1.75 -10.83 2.13
N ILE A 63 -0.69 -11.56 2.47
CA ILE A 63 0.55 -10.96 2.99
C ILE A 63 1.19 -10.03 1.97
N VAL A 64 1.30 -10.48 0.71
CA VAL A 64 1.91 -9.67 -0.36
C VAL A 64 1.11 -8.39 -0.59
N ALA A 65 -0.23 -8.48 -0.65
CA ALA A 65 -1.09 -7.31 -0.77
C ALA A 65 -0.90 -6.34 0.41
N PHE A 66 -0.86 -6.85 1.64
CA PHE A 66 -0.58 -6.04 2.83
C PHE A 66 0.76 -5.31 2.72
N LEU A 67 1.83 -6.02 2.33
CA LEU A 67 3.17 -5.48 2.22
C LEU A 67 3.22 -4.37 1.14
N LEU A 68 2.57 -4.59 -0.01
CA LEU A 68 2.45 -3.58 -1.07
C LEU A 68 1.75 -2.31 -0.56
N ILE A 69 0.60 -2.43 0.10
CA ILE A 69 -0.12 -1.26 0.63
C ILE A 69 0.71 -0.53 1.69
N PHE A 70 1.44 -1.27 2.50
CA PHE A 70 2.33 -0.69 3.50
C PHE A 70 3.48 0.10 2.87
N VAL A 71 4.09 -0.42 1.81
CA VAL A 71 5.10 0.29 1.02
C VAL A 71 4.52 1.56 0.39
N GLN A 72 3.33 1.48 -0.21
CA GLN A 72 2.63 2.65 -0.78
C GLN A 72 2.38 3.74 0.27
N THR A 73 1.97 3.33 1.47
CA THR A 73 1.73 4.21 2.62
C THR A 73 3.01 4.94 3.03
N MET A 74 4.12 4.22 3.12
CA MET A 74 5.43 4.79 3.44
C MET A 74 5.89 5.77 2.35
N LEU A 75 5.72 5.42 1.08
CA LEU A 75 6.09 6.27 -0.05
C LEU A 75 5.29 7.57 -0.06
N ILE A 76 3.96 7.52 0.09
CA ILE A 76 3.10 8.71 0.15
C ILE A 76 3.51 9.61 1.32
N ASN A 77 3.73 9.00 2.48
CA ASN A 77 4.13 9.77 3.65
C ASN A 77 5.50 10.45 3.46
N ARG A 78 6.41 9.77 2.77
CA ARG A 78 7.72 10.32 2.40
C ARG A 78 7.60 11.43 1.39
N ILE A 79 6.81 11.28 0.33
CA ILE A 79 6.54 12.34 -0.67
C ILE A 79 6.05 13.61 0.04
N CYS A 80 5.03 13.51 0.89
CA CYS A 80 4.49 14.67 1.59
C CYS A 80 5.51 15.33 2.54
N THR A 81 6.39 14.53 3.13
CA THR A 81 7.44 15.03 4.04
C THR A 81 8.58 15.70 3.28
N ASP A 82 9.09 15.06 2.23
CA ASP A 82 10.23 15.52 1.43
C ASP A 82 9.86 16.80 0.67
N GLN A 83 8.62 16.89 0.16
CA GLN A 83 8.10 18.06 -0.54
C GLN A 83 7.51 19.14 0.38
N LYS A 84 7.61 18.98 1.71
CA LYS A 84 7.06 19.92 2.70
C LYS A 84 5.59 20.31 2.42
N MET A 85 4.79 19.35 1.94
CA MET A 85 3.38 19.59 1.60
C MET A 85 2.52 19.95 2.82
N LEU A 86 3.01 19.63 4.03
CA LEU A 86 2.40 20.00 5.30
C LEU A 86 3.32 20.91 6.10
N PRO A 87 2.76 21.81 6.93
CA PRO A 87 3.55 22.75 7.75
C PRO A 87 4.54 22.08 8.69
N LYS A 88 4.25 20.83 9.09
CA LYS A 88 5.12 20.00 9.93
C LYS A 88 5.16 18.58 9.36
N PRO A 89 6.32 17.90 9.41
CA PRO A 89 6.44 16.52 8.98
C PRO A 89 5.65 15.61 9.91
N ASN A 90 4.58 15.01 9.38
CA ASN A 90 3.61 14.22 10.13
C ASN A 90 3.30 12.92 9.38
N TYR A 91 2.76 11.93 10.09
CA TYR A 91 2.36 10.62 9.56
C TYR A 91 0.88 10.53 9.15
N LEU A 92 0.18 11.66 9.20
CA LEU A 92 -1.23 11.77 8.82
C LEU A 92 -1.51 11.37 7.36
N PRO A 93 -0.68 11.74 6.37
CA PRO A 93 -0.91 11.32 4.98
C PRO A 93 -0.90 9.79 4.83
N GLY A 94 0.06 9.11 5.46
CA GLY A 94 0.13 7.65 5.45
C GLY A 94 -1.08 7.01 6.13
N MET A 95 -1.49 7.53 7.29
CA MET A 95 -2.67 7.03 8.00
C MET A 95 -3.95 7.19 7.15
N ALA A 96 -4.13 8.35 6.52
CA ALA A 96 -5.26 8.62 5.64
C ALA A 96 -5.27 7.66 4.44
N TYR A 97 -4.10 7.39 3.84
CA TYR A 97 -3.99 6.43 2.75
C TYR A 97 -4.37 5.00 3.18
N LEU A 98 -3.89 4.54 4.35
CA LEU A 98 -4.28 3.22 4.88
C LEU A 98 -5.78 3.11 5.10
N LEU A 99 -6.41 4.15 5.65
CA LEU A 99 -7.86 4.21 5.82
C LEU A 99 -8.59 4.15 4.48
N LEU A 100 -8.21 5.00 3.53
CA LEU A 100 -8.83 5.04 2.20
C LEU A 100 -8.66 3.69 1.47
N SER A 101 -7.48 3.09 1.54
CA SER A 101 -7.24 1.76 0.94
C SER A 101 -8.13 0.68 1.54
N SER A 102 -8.57 0.85 2.79
CA SER A 102 -9.42 -0.12 3.48
C SER A 102 -10.90 0.02 3.10
N LEU A 103 -11.30 1.11 2.44
CA LEU A 103 -12.67 1.31 1.95
C LEU A 103 -12.96 0.57 0.64
N PHE A 104 -11.94 0.32 -0.18
CA PHE A 104 -12.09 -0.33 -1.48
C PHE A 104 -11.59 -1.77 -1.44
N ILE A 105 -12.46 -2.74 -1.77
CA ILE A 105 -12.13 -4.17 -1.74
C ILE A 105 -10.96 -4.49 -2.69
N GLU A 106 -10.94 -3.87 -3.87
CA GLU A 106 -9.93 -4.07 -4.90
C GLU A 106 -8.53 -3.64 -4.45
N TRP A 107 -8.43 -2.65 -3.55
CA TRP A 107 -7.15 -2.15 -3.03
C TRP A 107 -6.66 -2.95 -1.82
N ASN A 108 -7.45 -3.91 -1.34
CA ASN A 108 -7.11 -4.77 -0.20
C ASN A 108 -6.70 -6.18 -0.59
N HIS A 109 -7.00 -6.60 -1.82
CA HIS A 109 -6.62 -7.90 -2.34
C HIS A 109 -5.48 -7.77 -3.35
N PHE A 110 -4.84 -8.90 -3.63
CA PHE A 110 -3.91 -8.98 -4.75
C PHE A 110 -4.72 -8.84 -6.04
N SER A 111 -4.57 -7.70 -6.70
CA SER A 111 -5.37 -7.27 -7.84
C SER A 111 -4.52 -6.42 -8.79
N ALA A 112 -4.96 -6.27 -10.04
CA ALA A 112 -4.29 -5.39 -11.00
C ALA A 112 -4.22 -3.92 -10.52
N PRO A 113 -5.31 -3.32 -9.98
CA PRO A 113 -5.28 -1.94 -9.46
C PRO A 113 -4.21 -1.70 -8.39
N LEU A 114 -4.01 -2.66 -7.48
CA LEU A 114 -3.02 -2.52 -6.41
C LEU A 114 -1.58 -2.42 -6.96
N ILE A 115 -1.27 -3.24 -7.95
CA ILE A 115 0.05 -3.24 -8.60
C ILE A 115 0.27 -1.92 -9.34
N ILE A 116 -0.72 -1.49 -10.12
CA ILE A 116 -0.67 -0.23 -10.88
C ILE A 116 -0.48 0.96 -9.93
N ASN A 117 -1.22 1.01 -8.84
CA ASN A 117 -1.07 2.06 -7.82
C ASN A 117 0.35 2.11 -7.25
N THR A 118 0.98 0.96 -7.01
CA THR A 118 2.38 0.89 -6.54
C THR A 118 3.33 1.55 -7.53
N PHE A 119 3.21 1.19 -8.82
CA PHE A 119 4.05 1.76 -9.86
C PHE A 119 3.81 3.25 -10.05
N LEU A 120 2.55 3.70 -10.03
CA LEU A 120 2.19 5.10 -10.19
C LEU A 120 2.80 5.95 -9.06
N ILE A 121 2.64 5.53 -7.80
CA ILE A 121 3.23 6.22 -6.64
C ILE A 121 4.76 6.26 -6.75
N LEU A 122 5.39 5.17 -7.19
CA LEU A 122 6.84 5.09 -7.36
C LEU A 122 7.35 6.02 -8.47
N MET A 123 6.67 6.03 -9.63
CA MET A 123 7.00 6.92 -10.74
C MET A 123 6.85 8.38 -10.32
N PHE A 124 5.75 8.71 -9.65
CA PHE A 124 5.50 10.05 -9.14
C PHE A 124 6.59 10.50 -8.16
N TYR A 125 6.98 9.62 -7.22
CA TYR A 125 8.10 9.88 -6.30
C TYR A 125 9.41 10.17 -7.05
N ARG A 126 9.73 9.38 -8.08
CA ARG A 126 10.95 9.54 -8.88
C ARG A 126 10.93 10.86 -9.67
N MET A 127 9.81 11.20 -10.28
CA MET A 127 9.66 12.46 -11.03
C MET A 127 9.88 13.68 -10.13
N ILE A 128 9.27 13.67 -8.95
CA ILE A 128 9.41 14.75 -7.96
C ILE A 128 10.86 14.90 -7.50
N ASN A 129 11.54 13.79 -7.20
CA ASN A 129 12.94 13.84 -6.77
C ASN A 129 13.87 14.34 -7.88
N LEU A 130 13.58 14.02 -9.15
CA LEU A 130 14.37 14.50 -10.28
C LEU A 130 14.31 16.01 -10.40
N TYR A 131 13.14 16.62 -10.16
CA TYR A 131 12.99 18.08 -10.18
C TYR A 131 13.81 18.78 -9.09
N ASN A 132 14.06 18.10 -7.97
CA ASN A 132 14.76 18.63 -6.82
C ASN A 132 16.28 18.35 -6.85
N THR A 133 16.80 17.86 -7.98
CA THR A 133 18.23 17.64 -8.26
C THR A 133 18.72 18.69 -9.24
#